data_AF-A0A9W4R9J9-F1
#
_entry.id   AF-A0A9W4R9J9-F1
#
_cell.length_a   1.000
_cell.length_b   1.000
_cell.length_c   1.000
_cell.angle_alpha   90.00
_cell.angle_beta   90.00
_cell.angle_gamma   90.00
#
_symmetry.space_group_name_H-M   'P 1'
#
loop_
_entity.id
_entity.type
_entity.pdbx_description
1 polymer ?
#
loop_
_entity_poly.entity_id
_entity_poly.type
_entity_poly.pdbx_seq_one_letter_code
_entity_poly.pdbx_strand_id
1 'polypeptide(L)'
;MLELSAEDRAIAAGGRGEGAAMAMRIVAEAARLMGAPKLIPIASAHIDGALYHGDSGTLFAEKLVAGGARVAVRASLNVGSLAPAGCAAIRLPPHERDMAGRMMRAYEAMGCEPSWTCAPYQAGHRPAQGTDVAWGESNAVVFCNSVLGARTNRYGDFLDIACAISGRAPDFGLHRPENRIATLLIDVGALSRELRSADVFYPVLGTILGRAAGSAVAVIDGLQGCTSEDRLKALGAAAASAGGVGLFHIAGVTPEAADTAAALGGMPPRERITLTPADVAAALARLSTAGATERVDAVAIGSPHLSLAEIDEVERLMAGRRLKIPLYANTGRHVLAPLEAQGRRRALEETGLVFVVDTCVVVTPILPELTGAVLMTNSGKFAHYAPGNTGYAVTYGSLSECVESAVAGRLVREPRSWS
;
A
#
# COMPACT_ATOMS: atom_id res chain seq x y z
N MET A 1 -9.76 -3.78 -31.92
CA MET A 1 -10.85 -2.81 -31.63
C MET A 1 -11.52 -3.28 -30.36
N LEU A 2 -11.89 -2.37 -29.44
CA LEU A 2 -12.59 -2.76 -28.20
C LEU A 2 -14.01 -3.21 -28.50
N GLU A 3 -14.37 -4.39 -28.00
CA GLU A 3 -15.71 -4.95 -28.06
C GLU A 3 -16.44 -4.74 -26.72
N LEU A 4 -17.53 -4.00 -26.76
CA LEU A 4 -18.43 -3.82 -25.62
C LEU A 4 -19.57 -4.83 -25.70
N SER A 5 -20.04 -5.34 -24.55
CA SER A 5 -21.28 -6.11 -24.52
C SER A 5 -22.51 -5.23 -24.79
N ALA A 6 -23.67 -5.84 -25.02
CA ALA A 6 -24.92 -5.08 -25.15
C ALA A 6 -25.25 -4.30 -23.87
N GLU A 7 -24.96 -4.91 -22.70
CA GLU A 7 -25.12 -4.27 -21.39
C GLU A 7 -24.18 -3.07 -21.25
N ASP A 8 -22.89 -3.21 -21.59
CA ASP A 8 -21.93 -2.12 -21.45
C ASP A 8 -22.28 -0.94 -22.37
N ARG A 9 -22.76 -1.21 -23.59
CA ARG A 9 -23.29 -0.17 -24.49
C ARG A 9 -24.50 0.53 -23.90
N ALA A 10 -25.43 -0.21 -23.28
CA ALA A 10 -26.60 0.36 -22.65
C ALA A 10 -26.23 1.25 -21.45
N ILE A 11 -25.27 0.83 -20.62
CA ILE A 11 -24.75 1.64 -19.51
C ILE A 11 -24.11 2.93 -20.05
N ALA A 12 -23.23 2.82 -21.05
CA ALA A 12 -22.57 3.97 -21.67
C ALA A 12 -23.55 4.98 -22.30
N ALA A 13 -24.73 4.51 -22.72
CA ALA A 13 -25.81 5.31 -23.29
C ALA A 13 -26.79 5.89 -22.26
N GLY A 14 -26.55 5.73 -20.95
CA GLY A 14 -27.40 6.30 -19.90
C GLY A 14 -28.39 5.33 -19.25
N GLY A 15 -28.37 4.04 -19.60
CA GLY A 15 -29.31 3.04 -19.07
C GLY A 15 -29.28 2.83 -17.55
N ARG A 16 -28.26 3.36 -16.85
CA ARG A 16 -28.13 3.37 -15.38
C ARG A 16 -27.87 4.77 -14.80
N GLY A 17 -28.29 5.82 -15.51
CA GLY A 17 -28.06 7.22 -15.14
C GLY A 17 -26.74 7.78 -15.67
N GLU A 18 -26.64 9.11 -15.68
CA GLU A 18 -25.53 9.85 -16.29
C GLU A 18 -24.17 9.58 -15.62
N GLY A 19 -24.15 9.39 -14.29
CA GLY A 19 -22.94 9.07 -13.55
C GLY A 19 -22.36 7.71 -13.94
N ALA A 20 -23.22 6.69 -14.08
CA ALA A 20 -22.81 5.37 -14.55
C ALA A 20 -22.39 5.39 -16.03
N ALA A 21 -23.06 6.18 -16.87
CA ALA A 21 -22.68 6.37 -18.26
C ALA A 21 -21.33 7.06 -18.41
N MET A 22 -21.04 8.06 -17.57
CA MET A 22 -19.72 8.70 -17.51
C MET A 22 -18.64 7.70 -17.10
N ALA A 23 -18.85 6.94 -16.03
CA ALA A 23 -17.92 5.90 -15.57
C ALA A 23 -17.66 4.84 -16.64
N MET A 24 -18.70 4.30 -17.28
CA MET A 24 -18.54 3.28 -18.33
C MET A 24 -17.78 3.82 -19.55
N ARG A 25 -18.02 5.08 -19.94
CA ARG A 25 -17.26 5.71 -21.03
C ARG A 25 -15.78 5.87 -20.67
N ILE A 26 -15.46 6.25 -19.43
CA ILE A 26 -14.08 6.32 -18.94
C ILE A 26 -13.40 4.94 -19.04
N VAL A 27 -14.07 3.87 -18.56
CA VAL A 27 -13.53 2.51 -18.63
C VAL A 27 -13.33 2.06 -20.08
N ALA A 28 -14.30 2.35 -20.97
CA ALA A 28 -14.21 1.99 -22.38
C ALA A 28 -13.07 2.75 -23.10
N GLU A 29 -12.92 4.05 -22.87
CA GLU A 29 -11.81 4.81 -23.48
C GLU A 29 -10.45 4.38 -22.92
N ALA A 30 -10.34 4.16 -21.61
CA ALA A 30 -9.12 3.61 -21.01
C ALA A 30 -8.77 2.24 -21.62
N ALA A 31 -9.75 1.36 -21.78
CA ALA A 31 -9.57 0.06 -22.42
C ALA A 31 -9.08 0.18 -23.87
N ARG A 32 -9.61 1.14 -24.65
CA ARG A 32 -9.12 1.41 -26.02
C ARG A 32 -7.66 1.88 -26.01
N LEU A 33 -7.31 2.83 -25.14
CA LEU A 33 -5.94 3.35 -25.03
C LEU A 33 -4.94 2.27 -24.60
N MET A 34 -5.37 1.34 -23.74
CA MET A 34 -4.55 0.21 -23.28
C MET A 34 -4.50 -0.94 -24.31
N GLY A 35 -5.27 -0.86 -25.41
CA GLY A 35 -5.35 -1.94 -26.39
C GLY A 35 -6.10 -3.18 -25.90
N ALA A 36 -6.95 -3.05 -24.88
CA ALA A 36 -7.79 -4.13 -24.39
C ALA A 36 -8.86 -4.47 -25.45
N PRO A 37 -9.05 -5.75 -25.80
CA PRO A 37 -10.02 -6.18 -26.80
C PRO A 37 -11.45 -6.20 -26.25
N LYS A 38 -11.62 -6.32 -24.92
CA LYS A 38 -12.91 -6.38 -24.24
C LYS A 38 -12.81 -5.85 -22.81
N LEU A 39 -13.96 -5.71 -22.17
CA LEU A 39 -14.05 -5.50 -20.73
C LEU A 39 -14.35 -6.83 -20.01
N ILE A 40 -13.84 -7.01 -18.81
CA ILE A 40 -14.11 -8.15 -17.94
C ILE A 40 -14.95 -7.73 -16.72
N PRO A 41 -15.83 -8.60 -16.21
CA PRO A 41 -16.46 -8.37 -14.91
C PRO A 41 -15.41 -8.36 -13.80
N ILE A 42 -15.62 -7.55 -12.78
CA ILE A 42 -14.84 -7.58 -11.54
C ILE A 42 -15.73 -7.98 -10.36
N ALA A 43 -15.15 -8.62 -9.34
CA ALA A 43 -15.90 -9.05 -8.16
C ALA A 43 -15.95 -7.98 -7.05
N SER A 44 -14.94 -7.12 -6.97
CA SER A 44 -14.84 -6.06 -5.98
C SER A 44 -13.87 -4.96 -6.43
N ALA A 45 -13.85 -3.84 -5.70
CA ALA A 45 -12.91 -2.76 -5.91
C ALA A 45 -12.31 -2.24 -4.58
N HIS A 46 -11.16 -1.60 -4.67
CA HIS A 46 -10.56 -0.82 -3.60
C HIS A 46 -10.06 0.51 -4.18
N ILE A 47 -10.71 1.59 -3.78
CA ILE A 47 -10.61 2.90 -4.42
C ILE A 47 -9.48 3.70 -3.78
N ASP A 48 -8.44 3.96 -4.54
CA ASP A 48 -7.30 4.81 -4.19
C ASP A 48 -7.66 6.30 -4.31
N GLY A 49 -8.49 6.62 -5.31
CA GLY A 49 -8.88 7.99 -5.64
C GLY A 49 -9.69 8.73 -4.59
N ALA A 50 -9.80 8.23 -3.35
CA ALA A 50 -10.42 8.91 -2.22
C ALA A 50 -9.46 9.86 -1.46
N LEU A 51 -8.20 9.94 -1.89
CA LEU A 51 -7.17 10.83 -1.35
C LEU A 51 -7.16 12.18 -2.10
N TYR A 52 -7.17 13.30 -1.36
CA TYR A 52 -7.23 14.63 -1.93
C TYR A 52 -5.85 15.09 -2.45
N HIS A 53 -5.74 15.24 -3.77
CA HIS A 53 -4.57 15.79 -4.47
C HIS A 53 -4.87 17.10 -5.23
N GLY A 54 -6.04 17.69 -4.98
CA GLY A 54 -6.52 18.92 -5.62
C GLY A 54 -8.00 18.88 -5.95
N ASP A 55 -8.55 20.06 -6.24
CA ASP A 55 -9.99 20.28 -6.41
C ASP A 55 -10.64 19.37 -7.46
N SER A 56 -9.92 19.01 -8.52
CA SER A 56 -10.45 18.18 -9.61
C SER A 56 -10.94 16.81 -9.15
N GLY A 57 -10.26 16.18 -8.18
CA GLY A 57 -10.67 14.89 -7.63
C GLY A 57 -12.00 14.98 -6.87
N THR A 58 -12.17 16.04 -6.09
CA THR A 58 -13.42 16.32 -5.38
C THR A 58 -14.56 16.60 -6.36
N LEU A 59 -14.34 17.49 -7.33
CA LEU A 59 -15.36 17.87 -8.32
C LEU A 59 -15.75 16.69 -9.22
N PHE A 60 -14.80 15.79 -9.53
CA PHE A 60 -15.07 14.55 -10.26
C PHE A 60 -16.00 13.63 -9.45
N ALA A 61 -15.70 13.38 -8.18
CA ALA A 61 -16.54 12.54 -7.32
C ALA A 61 -17.95 13.13 -7.15
N GLU A 62 -18.06 14.45 -6.94
CA GLU A 62 -19.35 15.14 -6.86
C GLU A 62 -20.14 15.09 -8.18
N LYS A 63 -19.46 15.16 -9.33
CA LYS A 63 -20.09 15.01 -10.64
C LYS A 63 -20.71 13.63 -10.82
N LEU A 64 -20.03 12.56 -10.37
CA LEU A 64 -20.56 11.21 -10.39
C LEU A 64 -21.80 11.09 -9.49
N VAL A 65 -21.76 11.65 -8.28
CA VAL A 65 -22.90 11.68 -7.35
C VAL A 65 -24.09 12.43 -7.94
N ALA A 66 -23.87 13.61 -8.53
CA ALA A 66 -24.91 14.40 -9.19
C ALA A 66 -25.54 13.66 -10.38
N GLY A 67 -24.76 12.81 -11.07
CA GLY A 67 -25.25 11.91 -12.11
C GLY A 67 -25.95 10.64 -11.59
N GLY A 68 -26.13 10.50 -10.26
CA GLY A 68 -26.79 9.36 -9.64
C GLY A 68 -25.95 8.09 -9.57
N ALA A 69 -24.61 8.19 -9.69
CA ALA A 69 -23.74 7.01 -9.67
C ALA A 69 -23.85 6.23 -8.35
N ARG A 70 -23.80 4.90 -8.47
CA ARG A 70 -23.64 3.95 -7.36
C ARG A 70 -22.66 2.87 -7.79
N VAL A 71 -21.87 2.37 -6.86
CA VAL A 71 -21.00 1.20 -7.13
C VAL A 71 -21.86 -0.03 -7.45
N ALA A 72 -21.48 -0.77 -8.49
CA ALA A 72 -22.15 -2.00 -8.89
C ALA A 72 -21.58 -3.24 -8.19
N VAL A 73 -20.38 -3.12 -7.63
CA VAL A 73 -19.67 -4.17 -6.89
C VAL A 73 -19.27 -3.65 -5.52
N ARG A 74 -18.98 -4.56 -4.58
CA ARG A 74 -18.45 -4.18 -3.26
C ARG A 74 -17.16 -3.38 -3.43
N ALA A 75 -17.12 -2.16 -2.90
CA ALA A 75 -15.99 -1.25 -3.05
C ALA A 75 -15.57 -0.69 -1.70
N SER A 76 -14.30 -0.84 -1.31
CA SER A 76 -13.73 -0.19 -0.12
C SER A 76 -12.92 1.05 -0.47
N LEU A 77 -12.70 1.91 0.53
CA LEU A 77 -11.94 3.15 0.38
C LEU A 77 -10.54 3.02 0.97
N ASN A 78 -9.53 3.43 0.20
CA ASN A 78 -8.19 3.69 0.69
C ASN A 78 -8.21 4.85 1.71
N VAL A 79 -7.05 5.20 2.28
CA VAL A 79 -6.87 6.38 3.12
C VAL A 79 -7.45 7.65 2.49
N GLY A 80 -8.06 8.48 3.34
CA GLY A 80 -8.46 9.84 2.98
C GLY A 80 -7.41 10.86 3.40
N SER A 81 -7.70 12.14 3.19
CA SER A 81 -6.84 13.25 3.62
C SER A 81 -7.24 13.86 4.97
N LEU A 82 -8.18 13.23 5.68
CA LEU A 82 -8.64 13.63 7.00
C LEU A 82 -8.59 12.42 7.95
N ALA A 83 -8.69 12.68 9.24
CA ALA A 83 -8.79 11.66 10.28
C ALA A 83 -10.12 11.76 11.04
N PRO A 84 -11.27 11.36 10.44
CA PRO A 84 -12.56 11.35 11.13
C PRO A 84 -12.58 10.59 12.46
N ALA A 85 -11.74 9.57 12.62
CA ALA A 85 -11.55 8.86 13.89
C ALA A 85 -10.99 9.74 15.04
N GLY A 86 -10.51 10.95 14.75
CA GLY A 86 -10.07 11.92 15.75
C GLY A 86 -8.74 11.57 16.44
N CYS A 87 -7.96 10.64 15.88
CA CYS A 87 -6.72 10.14 16.50
C CYS A 87 -5.51 11.07 16.29
N ALA A 88 -5.54 11.93 15.26
CA ALA A 88 -4.42 12.80 14.91
C ALA A 88 -4.88 14.20 14.47
N ALA A 89 -4.08 15.21 14.80
CA ALA A 89 -4.31 16.58 14.36
C ALA A 89 -3.90 16.75 12.89
N ILE A 90 -4.87 17.02 12.02
CA ILE A 90 -4.62 17.33 10.61
C ILE A 90 -4.35 18.82 10.44
N ARG A 91 -3.29 19.20 9.72
CA ARG A 91 -2.85 20.58 9.49
C ARG A 91 -3.18 21.10 8.08
N LEU A 92 -4.15 20.49 7.39
CA LEU A 92 -4.62 21.00 6.10
C LEU A 92 -5.22 22.40 6.25
N PRO A 93 -4.93 23.34 5.32
CA PRO A 93 -5.58 24.63 5.30
C PRO A 93 -7.10 24.51 5.07
N PRO A 94 -7.88 25.58 5.35
CA PRO A 94 -9.34 25.49 5.37
C PRO A 94 -9.98 25.01 4.06
N HIS A 95 -9.46 25.46 2.90
CA HIS A 95 -10.00 25.08 1.59
C HIS A 95 -9.78 23.59 1.30
N GLU A 96 -8.55 23.12 1.41
CA GLU A 96 -8.16 21.73 1.19
C GLU A 96 -8.88 20.79 2.18
N ARG A 97 -9.09 21.24 3.42
CA ARG A 97 -9.86 20.49 4.41
C ARG A 97 -11.32 20.33 4.00
N ASP A 98 -11.97 21.41 3.55
CA ASP A 98 -13.35 21.35 3.06
C ASP A 98 -13.45 20.41 1.84
N MET A 99 -12.57 20.60 0.86
CA MET A 99 -12.52 19.79 -0.35
C MET A 99 -12.29 18.30 -0.06
N ALA A 100 -11.32 17.96 0.80
CA ALA A 100 -11.10 16.59 1.24
C ALA A 100 -12.34 16.00 1.93
N GLY A 101 -13.01 16.76 2.80
CA GLY A 101 -14.24 16.32 3.46
C GLY A 101 -15.38 16.07 2.49
N ARG A 102 -15.55 16.93 1.48
CA ARG A 102 -16.54 16.78 0.40
C ARG A 102 -16.25 15.54 -0.44
N MET A 103 -15.00 15.33 -0.81
CA MET A 103 -14.54 14.17 -1.57
C MET A 103 -14.84 12.86 -0.83
N MET A 104 -14.46 12.77 0.45
CA MET A 104 -14.73 11.58 1.26
C MET A 104 -16.24 11.27 1.33
N ARG A 105 -17.08 12.29 1.57
CA ARG A 105 -18.55 12.13 1.59
C ARG A 105 -19.11 11.74 0.21
N ALA A 106 -18.55 12.24 -0.88
CA ALA A 106 -18.99 11.89 -2.23
C ALA A 106 -18.77 10.39 -2.53
N TYR A 107 -17.61 9.85 -2.14
CA TYR A 107 -17.33 8.41 -2.29
C TYR A 107 -18.24 7.54 -1.42
N GLU A 108 -18.51 7.94 -0.16
CA GLU A 108 -19.50 7.26 0.68
C GLU A 108 -20.92 7.33 0.08
N ALA A 109 -21.31 8.48 -0.49
CA ALA A 109 -22.62 8.66 -1.14
C ALA A 109 -22.80 7.79 -2.39
N MET A 110 -21.71 7.37 -3.05
CA MET A 110 -21.73 6.39 -4.13
C MET A 110 -21.89 4.95 -3.63
N GLY A 111 -21.85 4.71 -2.32
CA GLY A 111 -22.01 3.40 -1.69
C GLY A 111 -20.70 2.67 -1.39
N CYS A 112 -19.55 3.36 -1.42
CA CYS A 112 -18.28 2.76 -1.02
C CYS A 112 -18.21 2.57 0.50
N GLU A 113 -17.60 1.46 0.93
CA GLU A 113 -17.37 1.13 2.33
C GLU A 113 -16.21 1.98 2.90
N PRO A 114 -16.45 2.77 3.97
CA PRO A 114 -15.46 3.67 4.57
C PRO A 114 -14.43 2.94 5.44
N SER A 115 -13.64 2.06 4.82
CA SER A 115 -12.56 1.32 5.47
C SER A 115 -11.33 2.18 5.79
N TRP A 116 -11.10 3.22 4.99
CA TRP A 116 -10.04 4.22 5.13
C TRP A 116 -8.65 3.63 5.45
N THR A 117 -8.22 2.66 4.64
CA THR A 117 -6.95 1.95 4.87
C THR A 117 -6.33 1.48 3.56
N CYS A 118 -4.99 1.59 3.46
CA CYS A 118 -4.22 1.05 2.34
C CYS A 118 -4.02 -0.47 2.40
N ALA A 119 -4.47 -1.11 3.48
CA ALA A 119 -4.41 -2.55 3.68
C ALA A 119 -5.83 -3.16 3.79
N PRO A 120 -6.65 -3.13 2.73
CA PRO A 120 -8.04 -3.58 2.78
C PRO A 120 -8.18 -5.09 3.08
N TYR A 121 -7.16 -5.88 2.75
CA TYR A 121 -7.07 -7.31 3.07
C TYR A 121 -6.97 -7.62 4.56
N GLN A 122 -6.53 -6.66 5.38
CA GLN A 122 -6.61 -6.76 6.84
C GLN A 122 -8.00 -6.39 7.38
N ALA A 123 -8.80 -5.64 6.59
CA ALA A 123 -10.18 -5.25 6.91
C ALA A 123 -11.23 -6.20 6.30
N GLY A 124 -10.83 -7.43 5.95
CA GLY A 124 -11.76 -8.47 5.46
C GLY A 124 -12.06 -8.43 3.96
N HIS A 125 -11.43 -7.56 3.16
CA HIS A 125 -11.54 -7.60 1.70
C HIS A 125 -10.50 -8.56 1.14
N ARG A 126 -10.86 -9.84 1.00
CA ARG A 126 -9.94 -10.89 0.57
C ARG A 126 -10.53 -11.70 -0.60
N PRO A 127 -10.40 -11.22 -1.85
CA PRO A 127 -10.86 -11.96 -3.02
C PRO A 127 -10.16 -13.32 -3.12
N ALA A 128 -10.84 -14.32 -3.67
CA ALA A 128 -10.28 -15.65 -3.88
C ALA A 128 -9.24 -15.62 -5.01
N GLN A 129 -8.31 -16.58 -4.98
CA GLN A 129 -7.32 -16.77 -6.04
C GLN A 129 -7.99 -16.84 -7.43
N GLY A 130 -7.40 -16.16 -8.41
CA GLY A 130 -7.87 -16.09 -9.79
C GLY A 130 -9.01 -15.08 -10.03
N THR A 131 -9.56 -14.47 -8.99
CA THR A 131 -10.66 -13.49 -9.11
C THR A 131 -10.16 -12.15 -9.66
N ASP A 132 -10.84 -11.61 -10.66
CA ASP A 132 -10.59 -10.25 -11.16
C ASP A 132 -11.24 -9.19 -10.26
N VAL A 133 -10.46 -8.19 -9.85
CA VAL A 133 -10.87 -7.06 -9.01
C VAL A 133 -10.27 -5.76 -9.54
N ALA A 134 -10.80 -4.60 -9.11
CA ALA A 134 -10.25 -3.29 -9.42
C ALA A 134 -9.71 -2.60 -8.16
N TRP A 135 -8.48 -2.91 -7.76
CA TRP A 135 -7.82 -2.27 -6.61
C TRP A 135 -6.79 -1.27 -7.11
N GLY A 136 -6.87 0.00 -6.70
CA GLY A 136 -5.97 1.06 -7.16
C GLY A 136 -4.70 1.23 -6.32
N GLU A 137 -4.81 1.11 -4.99
CA GLU A 137 -3.72 1.44 -4.07
C GLU A 137 -2.52 0.50 -4.27
N SER A 138 -1.32 1.07 -4.38
CA SER A 138 -0.14 0.36 -4.87
C SER A 138 0.31 -0.85 -4.02
N ASN A 139 0.21 -0.78 -2.70
CA ASN A 139 0.46 -1.94 -1.83
C ASN A 139 -0.66 -2.98 -1.95
N ALA A 140 -1.93 -2.54 -1.95
CA ALA A 140 -3.09 -3.39 -2.08
C ALA A 140 -3.05 -4.18 -3.40
N VAL A 141 -2.65 -3.54 -4.50
CA VAL A 141 -2.41 -4.17 -5.80
C VAL A 141 -1.41 -5.31 -5.69
N VAL A 142 -0.23 -5.05 -5.14
CA VAL A 142 0.81 -6.07 -5.04
C VAL A 142 0.38 -7.20 -4.12
N PHE A 143 -0.22 -6.90 -2.97
CA PHE A 143 -0.69 -7.93 -2.05
C PHE A 143 -1.80 -8.79 -2.67
N CYS A 144 -2.75 -8.16 -3.37
CA CYS A 144 -3.82 -8.85 -4.10
C CYS A 144 -3.25 -9.81 -5.15
N ASN A 145 -2.29 -9.35 -5.94
CA ASN A 145 -1.67 -10.15 -6.99
C ASN A 145 -0.78 -11.26 -6.44
N SER A 146 0.16 -10.93 -5.56
CA SER A 146 1.21 -11.83 -5.08
C SER A 146 0.75 -12.76 -3.96
N VAL A 147 0.03 -12.23 -2.98
CA VAL A 147 -0.28 -12.98 -1.74
C VAL A 147 -1.63 -13.68 -1.85
N LEU A 148 -2.65 -12.99 -2.37
CA LEU A 148 -3.98 -13.58 -2.54
C LEU A 148 -4.13 -14.36 -3.86
N GLY A 149 -3.28 -14.09 -4.86
CA GLY A 149 -3.40 -14.68 -6.19
C GLY A 149 -4.64 -14.19 -6.97
N ALA A 150 -5.31 -13.14 -6.50
CA ALA A 150 -6.34 -12.43 -7.25
C ALA A 150 -5.68 -11.51 -8.29
N ARG A 151 -6.48 -10.90 -9.16
CA ARG A 151 -5.98 -10.22 -10.36
C ARG A 151 -6.45 -8.79 -10.42
N THR A 152 -5.49 -7.87 -10.45
CA THR A 152 -5.75 -6.43 -10.56
C THR A 152 -4.58 -5.74 -11.25
N ASN A 153 -4.85 -4.65 -11.93
CA ASN A 153 -3.82 -3.73 -12.43
C ASN A 153 -3.58 -2.60 -11.45
N ARG A 154 -2.55 -1.79 -11.72
CA ARG A 154 -2.40 -0.46 -11.14
C ARG A 154 -3.34 0.50 -11.87
N TYR A 155 -4.46 0.83 -11.25
CA TYR A 155 -5.40 1.81 -11.78
C TYR A 155 -5.06 3.20 -11.29
N GLY A 156 -5.35 4.22 -12.10
CA GLY A 156 -5.35 5.61 -11.62
C GLY A 156 -6.65 5.94 -10.89
N ASP A 157 -6.60 6.96 -10.04
CA ASP A 157 -7.64 7.44 -9.10
C ASP A 157 -9.05 7.66 -9.67
N PHE A 158 -9.18 7.90 -10.98
CA PHE A 158 -10.50 8.06 -11.62
C PHE A 158 -10.99 6.77 -12.26
N LEU A 159 -10.09 5.87 -12.61
CA LEU A 159 -10.40 4.63 -13.30
C LEU A 159 -10.88 3.54 -12.33
N ASP A 160 -10.31 3.46 -11.13
CA ASP A 160 -10.72 2.48 -10.11
C ASP A 160 -12.20 2.62 -9.71
N ILE A 161 -12.68 3.84 -9.44
CA ILE A 161 -14.07 4.12 -9.13
C ILE A 161 -14.97 3.94 -10.35
N ALA A 162 -14.49 4.30 -11.54
CA ALA A 162 -15.22 4.04 -12.78
C ALA A 162 -15.41 2.54 -13.01
N CYS A 163 -14.40 1.71 -12.70
CA CYS A 163 -14.49 0.26 -12.70
C CYS A 163 -15.51 -0.23 -11.66
N ALA A 164 -15.52 0.32 -10.44
CA ALA A 164 -16.46 -0.07 -9.39
C ALA A 164 -17.92 0.26 -9.73
N ILE A 165 -18.18 1.43 -10.34
CA ILE A 165 -19.51 1.86 -10.79
C ILE A 165 -20.00 1.03 -11.96
N SER A 166 -19.12 0.76 -12.93
CA SER A 166 -19.48 -0.04 -14.10
C SER A 166 -19.56 -1.55 -13.80
N GLY A 167 -18.86 -2.02 -12.76
CA GLY A 167 -18.63 -3.45 -12.53
C GLY A 167 -17.70 -4.09 -13.56
N ARG A 168 -16.92 -3.27 -14.29
CA ARG A 168 -16.07 -3.70 -15.40
C ARG A 168 -14.64 -3.20 -15.25
N ALA A 169 -13.68 -3.95 -15.75
CA ALA A 169 -12.29 -3.51 -15.95
C ALA A 169 -11.80 -3.83 -17.36
N PRO A 170 -10.77 -3.13 -17.89
CA PRO A 170 -10.12 -3.52 -19.14
C PRO A 170 -9.48 -4.92 -19.03
N ASP A 171 -9.71 -5.79 -20.03
CA ASP A 171 -8.99 -7.05 -20.19
C ASP A 171 -7.54 -6.78 -20.63
N PHE A 172 -6.68 -6.44 -19.68
CA PHE A 172 -5.31 -6.01 -19.93
C PHE A 172 -4.38 -6.35 -18.76
N GLY A 173 -3.07 -6.35 -19.03
CA GLY A 173 -2.04 -6.38 -18.00
C GLY A 173 -2.15 -7.63 -17.13
N LEU A 174 -2.11 -7.45 -15.81
CA LEU A 174 -2.06 -8.51 -14.82
C LEU A 174 -3.39 -9.27 -14.62
N HIS A 175 -4.46 -8.91 -15.33
CA HIS A 175 -5.63 -9.78 -15.48
C HIS A 175 -5.34 -11.01 -16.34
N ARG A 176 -4.33 -10.94 -17.19
CA ARG A 176 -4.00 -11.99 -18.15
C ARG A 176 -2.89 -12.90 -17.62
N PRO A 177 -3.09 -14.23 -17.58
CA PRO A 177 -2.10 -15.16 -17.06
C PRO A 177 -0.72 -15.02 -17.71
N GLU A 178 -0.65 -14.77 -19.02
CA GLU A 178 0.62 -14.64 -19.75
C GLU A 178 1.47 -13.45 -19.29
N ASN A 179 0.84 -12.39 -18.79
CA ASN A 179 1.53 -11.20 -18.28
C ASN A 179 1.98 -11.34 -16.81
N ARG A 180 1.63 -12.47 -16.17
CA ARG A 180 1.96 -12.77 -14.77
C ARG A 180 3.19 -13.69 -14.65
N ILE A 181 3.72 -14.15 -15.76
CA ILE A 181 4.93 -14.97 -15.80
C ILE A 181 6.15 -14.10 -15.46
N ALA A 182 6.95 -14.56 -14.49
CA ALA A 182 8.17 -13.88 -14.11
C ALA A 182 9.21 -13.91 -15.24
N THR A 183 9.97 -12.84 -15.36
CA THR A 183 11.12 -12.74 -16.27
C THR A 183 12.44 -12.52 -15.55
N LEU A 184 12.40 -12.12 -14.28
CA LEU A 184 13.55 -11.89 -13.40
C LEU A 184 13.54 -12.92 -12.26
N LEU A 185 14.71 -13.49 -11.95
CA LEU A 185 14.93 -14.31 -10.75
C LEU A 185 15.81 -13.57 -9.75
N ILE A 186 15.30 -13.34 -8.55
CA ILE A 186 16.09 -12.85 -7.41
C ILE A 186 16.34 -14.03 -6.47
N ASP A 187 17.60 -14.41 -6.31
CA ASP A 187 18.02 -15.51 -5.44
C ASP A 187 18.58 -14.95 -4.14
N VAL A 188 17.93 -15.25 -3.02
CA VAL A 188 18.37 -14.88 -1.67
C VAL A 188 18.89 -16.06 -0.86
N GLY A 189 19.05 -17.24 -1.48
CA GLY A 189 19.43 -18.48 -0.81
C GLY A 189 20.81 -18.45 -0.15
N ALA A 190 21.71 -17.59 -0.63
CA ALA A 190 23.03 -17.38 -0.05
C ALA A 190 23.02 -16.53 1.23
N LEU A 191 21.91 -15.85 1.55
CA LEU A 191 21.77 -15.06 2.77
C LEU A 191 21.43 -15.95 3.97
N SER A 192 21.95 -15.57 5.14
CA SER A 192 21.66 -16.25 6.42
C SER A 192 20.15 -16.36 6.68
N ARG A 193 19.73 -17.44 7.34
CA ARG A 193 18.31 -17.65 7.62
C ARG A 193 17.77 -16.60 8.58
N GLU A 194 18.63 -16.14 9.48
CA GLU A 194 18.40 -15.07 10.44
C GLU A 194 18.02 -13.78 9.71
N LEU A 195 18.80 -13.37 8.70
CA LEU A 195 18.50 -12.20 7.88
C LEU A 195 17.20 -12.37 7.09
N ARG A 196 17.01 -13.53 6.44
CA ARG A 196 15.79 -13.83 5.68
C ARG A 196 14.53 -13.87 6.54
N SER A 197 14.67 -14.10 7.84
CA SER A 197 13.58 -14.13 8.82
C SER A 197 13.38 -12.80 9.54
N ALA A 198 14.17 -11.77 9.26
CA ALA A 198 14.07 -10.47 9.92
C ALA A 198 13.08 -9.56 9.21
N ASP A 199 12.12 -8.97 9.94
CA ASP A 199 11.10 -8.09 9.35
C ASP A 199 11.72 -6.88 8.63
N VAL A 200 12.80 -6.34 9.20
CA VAL A 200 13.53 -5.19 8.65
C VAL A 200 14.19 -5.46 7.30
N PHE A 201 14.36 -6.74 6.92
CA PHE A 201 14.90 -7.13 5.62
C PHE A 201 13.89 -6.95 4.48
N TYR A 202 12.59 -7.14 4.73
CA TYR A 202 11.58 -7.18 3.66
C TYR A 202 11.39 -5.84 2.93
N PRO A 203 11.37 -4.67 3.61
CA PRO A 203 11.37 -3.39 2.88
C PRO A 203 12.67 -3.15 2.09
N VAL A 204 13.81 -3.66 2.56
CA VAL A 204 15.10 -3.57 1.84
C VAL A 204 15.05 -4.42 0.58
N LEU A 205 14.64 -5.68 0.70
CA LEU A 205 14.45 -6.59 -0.43
C LEU A 205 13.43 -6.02 -1.43
N GLY A 206 12.35 -5.42 -0.93
CA GLY A 206 11.34 -4.78 -1.77
C GLY A 206 11.92 -3.62 -2.55
N THR A 207 12.78 -2.82 -1.92
CA THR A 207 13.48 -1.71 -2.59
C THR A 207 14.46 -2.21 -3.66
N ILE A 208 15.18 -3.31 -3.41
CA ILE A 208 16.04 -3.97 -4.40
C ILE A 208 15.19 -4.45 -5.58
N LEU A 209 14.12 -5.19 -5.30
CA LEU A 209 13.18 -5.69 -6.30
C LEU A 209 12.59 -4.55 -7.14
N GLY A 210 12.08 -3.49 -6.51
CA GLY A 210 11.46 -2.36 -7.21
C GLY A 210 12.42 -1.69 -8.19
N ARG A 211 13.68 -1.50 -7.79
CA ARG A 211 14.71 -0.89 -8.64
C ARG A 211 15.18 -1.80 -9.77
N ALA A 212 15.32 -3.10 -9.50
CA ALA A 212 15.78 -4.07 -10.50
C ALA A 212 14.67 -4.39 -11.52
N ALA A 213 13.45 -4.63 -11.06
CA ALA A 213 12.35 -5.06 -11.91
C ALA A 213 11.63 -3.90 -12.61
N GLY A 214 11.60 -2.70 -12.02
CA GLY A 214 10.72 -1.62 -12.47
C GLY A 214 9.26 -2.07 -12.40
N SER A 215 8.68 -2.43 -13.55
CA SER A 215 7.34 -3.02 -13.68
C SER A 215 7.33 -4.47 -14.16
N ALA A 216 8.49 -5.09 -14.39
CA ALA A 216 8.60 -6.50 -14.76
C ALA A 216 8.18 -7.40 -13.59
N VAL A 217 7.72 -8.62 -13.90
CA VAL A 217 7.40 -9.62 -12.88
C VAL A 217 8.67 -10.38 -12.51
N ALA A 218 8.92 -10.51 -11.21
CA ALA A 218 10.05 -11.27 -10.68
C ALA A 218 9.58 -12.44 -9.84
N VAL A 219 10.36 -13.51 -9.80
CA VAL A 219 10.27 -14.56 -8.79
C VAL A 219 11.45 -14.42 -7.83
N ILE A 220 11.17 -14.51 -6.54
CA ILE A 220 12.17 -14.54 -5.48
C ILE A 220 12.28 -15.98 -4.98
N ASP A 221 13.50 -16.52 -5.00
CA ASP A 221 13.80 -17.85 -4.46
C ASP A 221 14.62 -17.77 -3.18
N GLY A 222 14.43 -18.74 -2.30
CA GLY A 222 15.11 -18.82 -1.01
C GLY A 222 14.40 -18.14 0.13
N LEU A 223 13.07 -17.90 0.10
CA LEU A 223 12.33 -17.35 1.26
C LEU A 223 11.40 -18.37 1.95
N GLN A 224 11.46 -19.64 1.55
CA GLN A 224 10.61 -20.69 2.10
C GLN A 224 10.80 -20.80 3.62
N GLY A 225 9.69 -20.81 4.36
CA GLY A 225 9.69 -20.87 5.83
C GLY A 225 10.21 -19.61 6.55
N CYS A 226 10.41 -18.49 5.83
CA CYS A 226 10.85 -17.23 6.40
C CYS A 226 9.81 -16.09 6.27
N THR A 227 8.68 -16.33 5.59
CA THR A 227 7.67 -15.32 5.25
C THR A 227 6.51 -15.26 6.25
N SER A 228 5.82 -14.12 6.27
CA SER A 228 4.51 -13.89 6.91
C SER A 228 3.73 -12.88 6.06
N GLU A 229 2.40 -12.75 6.22
CA GLU A 229 1.64 -11.76 5.44
C GLU A 229 2.17 -10.33 5.67
N ASP A 230 2.53 -9.96 6.90
CA ASP A 230 3.08 -8.62 7.20
C ASP A 230 4.45 -8.38 6.52
N ARG A 231 5.29 -9.42 6.43
CA ARG A 231 6.55 -9.38 5.68
C ARG A 231 6.31 -9.21 4.17
N LEU A 232 5.34 -9.94 3.61
CA LEU A 232 5.01 -9.84 2.18
C LEU A 232 4.36 -8.50 1.83
N LYS A 233 3.52 -7.98 2.73
CA LYS A 233 2.99 -6.62 2.69
C LYS A 233 4.10 -5.58 2.66
N ALA A 234 5.06 -5.68 3.58
CA ALA A 234 6.19 -4.75 3.66
C ALA A 234 7.08 -4.80 2.40
N LEU A 235 7.35 -6.00 1.89
CA LEU A 235 8.06 -6.24 0.64
C LEU A 235 7.35 -5.59 -0.55
N GLY A 236 6.06 -5.89 -0.72
CA GLY A 236 5.26 -5.40 -1.84
C GLY A 236 5.14 -3.89 -1.84
N ALA A 237 4.90 -3.27 -0.67
CA ALA A 237 4.81 -1.83 -0.55
C ALA A 237 6.12 -1.12 -0.93
N ALA A 238 7.27 -1.63 -0.49
CA ALA A 238 8.56 -1.06 -0.86
C ALA A 238 8.87 -1.25 -2.35
N ALA A 239 8.56 -2.42 -2.92
CA ALA A 239 8.75 -2.69 -4.34
C ALA A 239 7.88 -1.84 -5.26
N ALA A 240 6.62 -1.63 -4.88
CA ALA A 240 5.71 -0.76 -5.61
C ALA A 240 6.15 0.71 -5.57
N SER A 241 6.77 1.15 -4.46
CA SER A 241 7.22 2.54 -4.26
C SER A 241 8.56 2.82 -4.96
N ALA A 242 9.53 1.92 -4.82
CA ALA A 242 10.88 2.12 -5.37
C ALA A 242 10.96 1.92 -6.90
N GLY A 243 9.94 1.33 -7.51
CA GLY A 243 9.81 1.17 -8.95
C GLY A 243 8.35 1.28 -9.36
N GLY A 244 7.76 0.16 -9.72
CA GLY A 244 6.35 0.11 -10.08
C GLY A 244 5.77 -1.29 -10.13
N VAL A 245 6.35 -2.19 -9.33
CA VAL A 245 6.00 -3.61 -9.29
C VAL A 245 4.53 -3.74 -8.93
N GLY A 246 3.77 -4.45 -9.77
CA GLY A 246 2.36 -4.79 -9.52
C GLY A 246 2.16 -6.25 -9.09
N LEU A 247 3.17 -7.10 -9.30
CA LEU A 247 3.18 -8.52 -8.97
C LEU A 247 4.63 -8.99 -8.81
N PHE A 248 4.89 -9.73 -7.73
CA PHE A 248 6.04 -10.61 -7.58
C PHE A 248 5.60 -12.02 -7.18
N HIS A 249 6.46 -13.00 -7.39
CA HIS A 249 6.28 -14.36 -6.90
C HIS A 249 7.34 -14.68 -5.84
N ILE A 250 7.01 -15.55 -4.89
CA ILE A 250 7.98 -16.24 -4.04
C ILE A 250 7.83 -17.73 -4.26
N ALA A 251 8.89 -18.36 -4.76
CA ALA A 251 8.91 -19.77 -5.08
C ALA A 251 8.55 -20.64 -3.86
N GLY A 252 7.54 -21.48 -3.99
CA GLY A 252 7.03 -22.36 -2.93
C GLY A 252 6.19 -21.64 -1.86
N VAL A 253 5.82 -20.38 -2.06
CA VAL A 253 5.04 -19.59 -1.08
C VAL A 253 3.82 -18.92 -1.72
N THR A 254 3.99 -18.17 -2.81
CA THR A 254 2.87 -17.44 -3.42
C THR A 254 1.99 -18.38 -4.27
N PRO A 255 0.67 -18.13 -4.38
CA PRO A 255 -0.28 -19.12 -4.93
C PRO A 255 -0.03 -19.55 -6.38
N GLU A 256 0.60 -18.70 -7.20
CA GLU A 256 0.92 -18.97 -8.61
C GLU A 256 2.34 -19.50 -8.84
N ALA A 257 3.12 -19.72 -7.78
CA ALA A 257 4.52 -20.09 -7.85
C ALA A 257 4.84 -21.26 -6.91
N ALA A 258 4.35 -22.45 -7.25
CA ALA A 258 4.68 -23.68 -6.51
C ALA A 258 6.20 -23.91 -6.42
N ASP A 259 6.93 -23.49 -7.45
CA ASP A 259 8.39 -23.42 -7.49
C ASP A 259 8.84 -22.31 -8.45
N THR A 260 10.16 -22.14 -8.59
CA THR A 260 10.78 -21.17 -9.49
C THR A 260 10.45 -21.44 -10.97
N ALA A 261 10.33 -22.71 -11.38
CA ALA A 261 10.06 -23.06 -12.77
C ALA A 261 8.63 -22.71 -13.18
N ALA A 262 7.66 -22.96 -12.30
CA ALA A 262 6.26 -22.58 -12.48
C ALA A 262 6.11 -21.07 -12.62
N ALA A 263 6.76 -20.29 -11.75
CA ALA A 263 6.71 -18.83 -11.80
C ALA A 263 7.30 -18.25 -13.10
N LEU A 264 8.32 -18.90 -13.66
CA LEU A 264 8.96 -18.54 -14.93
C LEU A 264 8.25 -19.14 -16.16
N GLY A 265 7.14 -19.86 -15.99
CA GLY A 265 6.41 -20.48 -17.08
C GLY A 265 7.23 -21.57 -17.82
N GLY A 266 8.14 -22.24 -17.11
CA GLY A 266 9.04 -23.26 -17.68
C GLY A 266 10.18 -22.71 -18.53
N MET A 267 10.36 -21.38 -18.58
CA MET A 267 11.43 -20.72 -19.33
C MET A 267 12.60 -20.33 -18.40
N PRO A 268 13.83 -20.20 -18.92
CA PRO A 268 14.92 -19.61 -18.15
C PRO A 268 14.63 -18.12 -17.84
N PRO A 269 15.08 -17.60 -16.69
CA PRO A 269 14.92 -16.17 -16.41
C PRO A 269 15.77 -15.35 -17.39
N ARG A 270 15.26 -14.18 -17.80
CA ARG A 270 16.01 -13.24 -18.65
C ARG A 270 17.22 -12.67 -17.92
N GLU A 271 17.07 -12.50 -16.60
CA GLU A 271 18.12 -12.03 -15.71
C GLU A 271 18.01 -12.78 -14.38
N ARG A 272 19.15 -13.11 -13.79
CA ARG A 272 19.26 -13.69 -12.45
C ARG A 272 20.15 -12.80 -11.60
N ILE A 273 19.64 -12.38 -10.45
CA ILE A 273 20.36 -11.59 -9.46
C ILE A 273 20.49 -12.43 -8.19
N THR A 274 21.71 -12.85 -7.85
CA THR A 274 22.00 -13.50 -6.57
C THR A 274 22.40 -12.44 -5.56
N LEU A 275 21.63 -12.25 -4.49
CA LEU A 275 21.91 -11.22 -3.49
C LEU A 275 23.00 -11.64 -2.53
N THR A 276 23.96 -10.75 -2.34
CA THR A 276 24.99 -10.86 -1.31
C THR A 276 24.66 -9.95 -0.11
N PRO A 277 25.27 -10.18 1.07
CA PRO A 277 25.18 -9.25 2.19
C PRO A 277 25.55 -7.80 1.84
N ALA A 278 26.50 -7.61 0.91
CA ALA A 278 26.91 -6.29 0.45
C ALA A 278 25.80 -5.57 -0.33
N ASP A 279 25.05 -6.30 -1.17
CA ASP A 279 23.91 -5.74 -1.91
C ASP A 279 22.79 -5.28 -0.94
N VAL A 280 22.53 -6.10 0.08
CA VAL A 280 21.55 -5.78 1.13
C VAL A 280 21.98 -4.54 1.92
N ALA A 281 23.24 -4.47 2.34
CA ALA A 281 23.79 -3.32 3.05
C ALA A 281 23.73 -2.03 2.21
N ALA A 282 24.05 -2.12 0.91
CA ALA A 282 23.99 -1.00 0.00
C ALA A 282 22.55 -0.50 -0.22
N ALA A 283 21.58 -1.41 -0.33
CA ALA A 283 20.16 -1.05 -0.45
C ALA A 283 19.61 -0.43 0.84
N LEU A 284 19.97 -1.01 1.99
CA LEU A 284 19.60 -0.49 3.31
C LEU A 284 20.09 0.95 3.51
N ALA A 285 21.36 1.23 3.18
CA ALA A 285 21.92 2.56 3.32
C ALA A 285 21.14 3.62 2.53
N ARG A 286 20.57 3.24 1.38
CA ARG A 286 19.82 4.13 0.48
C ARG A 286 18.39 4.41 0.94
N LEU A 287 17.91 3.72 1.98
CA LEU A 287 16.63 4.04 2.63
C LEU A 287 16.78 5.18 3.65
N SER A 288 18.01 5.59 3.97
CA SER A 288 18.26 6.74 4.83
C SER A 288 18.76 7.92 4.00
N THR A 289 18.16 9.09 4.21
CA THR A 289 18.54 10.35 3.55
C THR A 289 19.08 11.39 4.53
N ALA A 290 19.04 11.10 5.83
CA ALA A 290 19.50 12.00 6.90
C ALA A 290 21.03 12.06 7.04
N GLY A 291 21.79 11.28 6.26
CA GLY A 291 23.25 11.24 6.31
C GLY A 291 23.76 10.72 7.66
N ALA A 292 24.76 11.39 8.24
CA ALA A 292 25.38 11.01 9.51
C ALA A 292 24.72 11.62 10.75
N THR A 293 23.57 12.29 10.61
CA THR A 293 22.90 12.91 11.76
C THR A 293 22.36 11.85 12.73
N GLU A 294 22.49 12.11 14.03
CA GLU A 294 21.86 11.32 15.09
C GLU A 294 20.53 11.92 15.58
N ARG A 295 20.10 13.03 14.96
CA ARG A 295 18.83 13.69 15.26
C ARG A 295 17.66 12.79 14.83
N VAL A 296 16.65 12.69 15.69
CA VAL A 296 15.35 12.07 15.40
C VAL A 296 14.29 12.96 16.02
N ASP A 297 13.40 13.51 15.20
CA ASP A 297 12.33 14.42 15.64
C ASP A 297 10.96 13.74 15.72
N ALA A 298 10.78 12.69 14.92
CA ALA A 298 9.58 11.88 14.90
C ALA A 298 9.92 10.44 14.53
N VAL A 299 9.13 9.50 15.03
CA VAL A 299 9.13 8.11 14.57
C VAL A 299 7.79 7.87 13.88
N ALA A 300 7.76 7.31 12.68
CA ALA A 300 6.53 6.88 12.04
C ALA A 300 6.64 5.47 11.47
N ILE A 301 5.62 4.67 11.75
CA ILE A 301 5.49 3.29 11.32
C ILE A 301 4.08 3.04 10.77
N GLY A 302 3.90 1.99 9.99
CA GLY A 302 2.58 1.66 9.42
C GLY A 302 2.31 2.21 8.02
N SER A 303 3.27 2.08 7.12
CA SER A 303 2.97 2.18 5.68
C SER A 303 3.53 0.97 4.95
N PRO A 304 2.72 -0.06 4.72
CA PRO A 304 1.25 -0.08 4.84
C PRO A 304 0.75 -0.09 6.30
N HIS A 305 -0.52 0.26 6.50
CA HIS A 305 -1.16 0.34 7.82
C HIS A 305 -0.90 -0.91 8.67
N LEU A 306 -0.54 -0.68 9.94
CA LEU A 306 -0.16 -1.73 10.88
C LEU A 306 -1.29 -2.73 11.07
N SER A 307 -0.95 -4.01 11.11
CA SER A 307 -1.81 -5.09 11.59
C SER A 307 -1.93 -5.04 13.11
N LEU A 308 -2.90 -5.77 13.67
CA LEU A 308 -3.01 -5.90 15.12
C LEU A 308 -1.75 -6.57 15.72
N ALA A 309 -1.18 -7.56 15.03
CA ALA A 309 0.05 -8.24 15.46
C ALA A 309 1.26 -7.29 15.48
N GLU A 310 1.37 -6.37 14.51
CA GLU A 310 2.41 -5.34 14.53
C GLU A 310 2.19 -4.34 15.68
N ILE A 311 0.94 -4.00 16.03
CA ILE A 311 0.66 -3.19 17.22
C ILE A 311 1.00 -3.94 18.52
N ASP A 312 0.68 -5.23 18.61
CA ASP A 312 1.04 -6.06 19.76
C ASP A 312 2.57 -6.07 19.96
N GLU A 313 3.35 -6.14 18.87
CA GLU A 313 4.80 -6.07 18.92
C GLU A 313 5.32 -4.68 19.34
N VAL A 314 4.70 -3.60 18.85
CA VAL A 314 5.00 -2.22 19.32
C VAL A 314 4.77 -2.11 20.83
N GLU A 315 3.62 -2.58 21.32
CA GLU A 315 3.28 -2.54 22.75
C GLU A 315 4.27 -3.37 23.58
N ARG A 316 4.61 -4.58 23.12
CA ARG A 316 5.60 -5.45 23.76
C ARG A 316 6.96 -4.78 23.86
N LEU A 317 7.43 -4.18 22.77
CA LEU A 317 8.70 -3.47 22.73
C LEU A 317 8.63 -2.26 23.67
N MET A 318 7.57 -1.47 23.65
CA MET A 318 7.44 -0.32 24.54
C MET A 318 7.46 -0.72 26.02
N ALA A 319 6.90 -1.87 26.38
CA ALA A 319 6.92 -2.41 27.74
C ALA A 319 6.44 -1.39 28.80
N GLY A 320 5.42 -0.58 28.46
CA GLY A 320 4.86 0.48 29.31
C GLY A 320 5.75 1.72 29.49
N ARG A 321 6.90 1.80 28.82
CA ARG A 321 7.82 2.95 28.90
C ARG A 321 7.24 4.16 28.16
N ARG A 322 7.42 5.35 28.72
CA ARG A 322 7.02 6.61 28.08
C ARG A 322 7.99 6.98 26.96
N LEU A 323 7.43 7.44 25.85
CA LEU A 323 8.15 7.93 24.69
C LEU A 323 8.58 9.39 24.91
N LYS A 324 9.82 9.72 24.54
CA LYS A 324 10.37 11.08 24.54
C LYS A 324 10.29 11.74 23.17
N ILE A 325 10.27 10.94 22.10
CA ILE A 325 9.99 11.38 20.72
C ILE A 325 8.63 10.80 20.32
N PRO A 326 7.74 11.57 19.69
CA PRO A 326 6.44 11.06 19.27
C PRO A 326 6.58 9.91 18.26
N LEU A 327 5.88 8.81 18.52
CA LEU A 327 5.76 7.67 17.61
C LEU A 327 4.36 7.64 17.01
N TYR A 328 4.28 7.86 15.69
CA TYR A 328 3.06 7.83 14.91
C TYR A 328 2.81 6.42 14.37
N ALA A 329 1.85 5.72 14.97
CA ALA A 329 1.41 4.39 14.57
C ALA A 329 0.23 4.50 13.59
N ASN A 330 0.51 4.34 12.29
CA ASN A 330 -0.48 4.47 11.23
C ASN A 330 -1.21 3.13 11.06
N THR A 331 -2.52 3.09 11.29
CA THR A 331 -3.33 1.87 11.27
C THR A 331 -4.77 2.13 10.81
N GLY A 332 -5.57 1.08 10.64
CA GLY A 332 -6.96 1.16 10.21
C GLY A 332 -7.95 1.03 11.37
N ARG A 333 -9.21 1.46 11.13
CA ARG A 333 -10.32 1.31 12.09
C ARG A 333 -10.52 -0.13 12.59
N HIS A 334 -10.28 -1.11 11.72
CA HIS A 334 -10.39 -2.54 12.03
C HIS A 334 -9.38 -3.02 13.10
N VAL A 335 -8.26 -2.32 13.27
CA VAL A 335 -7.29 -2.57 14.35
C VAL A 335 -7.59 -1.72 15.57
N LEU A 336 -8.05 -0.48 15.38
CA LEU A 336 -8.37 0.43 16.49
C LEU A 336 -9.54 -0.09 17.34
N ALA A 337 -10.61 -0.59 16.71
CA ALA A 337 -11.82 -1.05 17.39
C ALA A 337 -11.55 -2.14 18.46
N PRO A 338 -10.81 -3.23 18.20
CA PRO A 338 -10.48 -4.20 19.25
C PRO A 338 -9.58 -3.62 20.34
N LEU A 339 -8.66 -2.70 20.03
CA LEU A 339 -7.82 -2.03 21.03
C LEU A 339 -8.65 -1.14 21.97
N GLU A 340 -9.67 -0.46 21.45
CA GLU A 340 -10.62 0.32 22.24
C GLU A 340 -11.48 -0.55 23.15
N ALA A 341 -12.04 -1.63 22.60
CA ALA A 341 -12.87 -2.57 23.36
C ALA A 341 -12.10 -3.20 24.54
N GLN A 342 -10.78 -3.31 24.42
CA GLN A 342 -9.89 -3.85 25.46
C GLN A 342 -9.28 -2.76 26.36
N GLY A 343 -9.59 -1.47 26.15
CA GLY A 343 -8.99 -0.34 26.87
C GLY A 343 -7.50 -0.08 26.55
N ARG A 344 -6.92 -0.83 25.61
CA ARG A 344 -5.50 -0.76 25.23
C ARG A 344 -5.15 0.52 24.48
N ARG A 345 -6.07 1.03 23.65
CA ARG A 345 -5.85 2.28 22.88
C ARG A 345 -5.38 3.42 23.79
N ARG A 346 -6.15 3.71 24.83
CA ARG A 346 -5.87 4.81 25.76
C ARG A 346 -4.56 4.59 26.52
N ALA A 347 -4.30 3.37 26.97
CA ALA A 347 -3.06 3.04 27.68
C ALA A 347 -1.82 3.30 26.80
N LEU A 348 -1.89 2.95 25.51
CA LEU A 348 -0.83 3.26 24.55
C LEU A 348 -0.70 4.76 24.30
N GLU A 349 -1.79 5.49 24.11
CA GLU A 349 -1.76 6.95 23.93
C GLU A 349 -1.14 7.67 25.15
N GLU A 350 -1.41 7.18 26.37
CA GLU A 350 -0.84 7.73 27.61
C GLU A 350 0.69 7.57 27.72
N THR A 351 1.30 6.66 26.96
CA THR A 351 2.77 6.53 26.86
C THR A 351 3.40 7.54 25.89
N GLY A 352 2.60 8.25 25.08
CA GLY A 352 3.07 9.17 24.04
C GLY A 352 3.01 8.61 22.62
N LEU A 353 2.44 7.41 22.43
CA LEU A 353 2.14 6.88 21.10
C LEU A 353 0.95 7.64 20.49
N VAL A 354 1.06 7.99 19.21
CA VAL A 354 0.01 8.69 18.47
C VAL A 354 -0.55 7.74 17.43
N PHE A 355 -1.81 7.31 17.59
CA PHE A 355 -2.50 6.59 16.53
C PHE A 355 -2.82 7.54 15.38
N VAL A 356 -2.54 7.11 14.16
CA VAL A 356 -2.98 7.80 12.94
C VAL A 356 -3.91 6.84 12.22
N VAL A 357 -5.19 7.21 12.11
CA VAL A 357 -6.25 6.37 11.56
C VAL A 357 -6.99 7.14 10.48
N ASP A 358 -7.49 6.41 9.49
CA ASP A 358 -8.15 6.90 8.25
C ASP A 358 -7.22 7.55 7.23
N THR A 359 -5.98 7.83 7.63
CA THR A 359 -4.96 8.49 6.81
C THR A 359 -3.56 8.05 7.22
N CYS A 360 -2.51 8.64 6.63
CA CYS A 360 -1.14 8.44 7.10
C CYS A 360 -0.29 9.71 7.06
N VAL A 361 0.83 9.71 7.81
CA VAL A 361 1.72 10.87 7.98
C VAL A 361 2.41 11.37 6.70
N VAL A 362 2.42 10.56 5.64
CA VAL A 362 3.06 10.89 4.34
C VAL A 362 2.08 11.45 3.32
N VAL A 363 0.78 11.23 3.49
CA VAL A 363 -0.25 11.73 2.56
C VAL A 363 -1.08 12.87 3.13
N THR A 364 -0.98 13.09 4.45
CA THR A 364 -1.70 14.16 5.15
C THR A 364 -0.76 14.89 6.10
N PRO A 365 -0.78 16.24 6.15
CA PRO A 365 0.10 17.01 7.02
C PRO A 365 -0.29 16.84 8.49
N ILE A 366 0.28 15.84 9.14
CA ILE A 366 0.11 15.54 10.58
C ILE A 366 1.35 15.98 11.35
N LEU A 367 2.52 15.66 10.80
CA LEU A 367 3.81 15.99 11.39
C LEU A 367 3.94 17.51 11.57
N PRO A 368 4.56 17.99 12.66
CA PRO A 368 4.89 19.40 12.82
C PRO A 368 5.82 19.88 11.69
N GLU A 369 5.70 21.14 11.28
CA GLU A 369 6.65 21.74 10.35
C GLU A 369 7.94 22.10 11.09
N LEU A 370 9.03 21.42 10.75
CA LEU A 370 10.32 21.56 11.42
C LEU A 370 11.44 21.57 10.39
N THR A 371 12.22 22.65 10.33
CA THR A 371 13.35 22.77 9.40
C THR A 371 14.44 21.75 9.73
N GLY A 372 14.85 21.00 8.71
CA GLY A 372 15.91 19.98 8.84
C GLY A 372 15.53 18.81 9.75
N ALA A 373 14.24 18.51 9.86
CA ALA A 373 13.75 17.43 10.71
C ALA A 373 14.04 16.05 10.13
N VAL A 374 14.15 15.08 11.03
CA VAL A 374 14.46 13.69 10.71
C VAL A 374 13.35 12.77 11.22
N LEU A 375 12.76 12.02 10.29
CA LEU A 375 11.78 10.97 10.54
C LEU A 375 12.49 9.61 10.59
N MET A 376 12.36 8.89 11.69
CA MET A 376 12.76 7.50 11.77
C MET A 376 11.61 6.56 11.40
N THR A 377 11.88 5.54 10.58
CA THR A 377 10.85 4.59 10.14
C THR A 377 11.39 3.19 9.86
N ASN A 378 10.54 2.17 10.01
CA ASN A 378 10.78 0.81 9.53
C ASN A 378 10.08 0.50 8.20
N SER A 379 9.43 1.49 7.58
CA SER A 379 8.71 1.34 6.32
C SER A 379 9.56 1.81 5.14
N GLY A 380 9.75 0.94 4.15
CA GLY A 380 10.40 1.32 2.88
C GLY A 380 9.58 2.34 2.08
N LYS A 381 8.24 2.30 2.20
CA LYS A 381 7.33 3.25 1.53
C LYS A 381 7.41 4.64 2.17
N PHE A 382 7.42 4.73 3.50
CA PHE A 382 7.69 6.01 4.16
C PHE A 382 9.11 6.51 3.89
N ALA A 383 10.10 5.63 3.90
CA ALA A 383 11.47 6.03 3.57
C ALA A 383 11.60 6.62 2.16
N HIS A 384 10.81 6.12 1.21
CA HIS A 384 10.77 6.64 -0.15
C HIS A 384 10.06 8.00 -0.25
N TYR A 385 8.85 8.13 0.33
CA TYR A 385 7.99 9.30 0.09
C TYR A 385 8.14 10.44 1.09
N ALA A 386 8.56 10.17 2.33
CA ALA A 386 8.60 11.20 3.38
C ALA A 386 9.45 12.42 3.01
N PRO A 387 10.66 12.30 2.41
CA PRO A 387 11.44 13.48 2.04
C PRO A 387 10.71 14.41 1.07
N GLY A 388 10.01 13.85 0.08
CA GLY A 388 9.26 14.62 -0.91
C GLY A 388 7.94 15.19 -0.38
N ASN A 389 7.23 14.42 0.43
CA ASN A 389 5.86 14.77 0.84
C ASN A 389 5.78 15.55 2.16
N THR A 390 6.74 15.36 3.07
CA THR A 390 6.72 15.99 4.40
C THR A 390 7.91 16.93 4.61
N GLY A 391 8.94 16.86 3.77
CA GLY A 391 10.20 17.60 3.93
C GLY A 391 11.13 17.04 5.00
N TYR A 392 10.76 15.95 5.69
CA TYR A 392 11.62 15.30 6.67
C TYR A 392 12.66 14.42 5.97
N ALA A 393 13.93 14.57 6.35
CA ALA A 393 14.92 13.56 6.02
C ALA A 393 14.59 12.24 6.74
N VAL A 394 15.07 11.11 6.22
CA VAL A 394 14.73 9.79 6.76
C VAL A 394 15.93 9.09 7.35
N THR A 395 15.71 8.45 8.48
CA THR A 395 16.56 7.39 9.01
C THR A 395 15.79 6.07 9.05
N TYR A 396 16.21 5.07 8.29
CA TYR A 396 15.55 3.75 8.28
C TYR A 396 16.11 2.85 9.39
N GLY A 397 15.24 2.07 10.05
CA GLY A 397 15.60 1.16 11.14
C GLY A 397 14.63 -0.02 11.32
N SER A 398 14.90 -0.89 12.31
CA SER A 398 13.97 -1.97 12.71
C SER A 398 12.84 -1.37 13.53
N LEU A 399 11.76 -2.14 13.74
CA LEU A 399 10.72 -1.75 14.66
C LEU A 399 11.28 -1.52 16.08
N SER A 400 12.17 -2.40 16.54
CA SER A 400 12.85 -2.25 17.83
C SER A 400 13.68 -0.97 17.91
N GLU A 401 14.52 -0.67 16.91
CA GLU A 401 15.27 0.59 16.88
C GLU A 401 14.35 1.82 16.87
N CYS A 402 13.22 1.76 16.16
CA CYS A 402 12.24 2.85 16.14
C CYS A 402 11.66 3.09 17.54
N VAL A 403 11.24 2.02 18.22
CA VAL A 403 10.68 2.09 19.59
C VAL A 403 11.74 2.53 20.59
N GLU A 404 12.93 1.93 20.58
CA GLU A 404 14.01 2.27 21.51
C GLU A 404 14.50 3.71 21.30
N SER A 405 14.56 4.20 20.06
CA SER A 405 14.90 5.59 19.79
C SER A 405 13.83 6.53 20.35
N ALA A 406 12.55 6.17 20.19
CA ALA A 406 11.43 6.94 20.74
C ALA A 406 11.47 7.00 22.27
N VAL A 407 11.77 5.88 22.95
CA VAL A 407 11.92 5.80 24.41
C VAL A 407 13.16 6.57 24.89
N ALA A 408 14.31 6.41 24.22
CA ALA A 408 15.57 7.00 24.63
C ALA A 408 15.59 8.53 24.42
N GLY A 409 14.88 9.02 23.41
CA GLY A 409 14.89 10.42 22.98
C GLY A 409 16.08 10.79 22.09
N ARG A 410 16.73 9.79 21.48
CA ARG A 410 17.88 9.93 20.59
C ARG A 410 17.94 8.73 19.66
N LEU A 411 18.70 8.82 18.57
CA LEU A 411 18.92 7.66 17.70
C LEU A 411 19.56 6.49 18.49
N VAL A 412 18.90 5.34 18.47
CA VAL A 412 19.41 4.07 18.97
C VAL A 412 19.58 3.12 17.79
N ARG A 413 20.76 2.50 17.72
CA ARG A 413 21.10 1.49 16.73
C ARG A 413 21.41 0.16 17.40
N GLU A 414 20.87 -0.90 16.85
CA GLU A 414 21.16 -2.26 17.30
C GLU A 414 22.39 -2.80 16.54
N PRO A 415 23.30 -3.55 17.20
CA PRO A 415 24.31 -4.31 16.49
C PRO A 415 23.59 -5.33 15.59
N ARG A 416 23.74 -5.20 14.28
CA ARG A 416 23.11 -6.12 13.32
C ARG A 416 24.15 -6.97 12.62
N SER A 417 23.89 -8.26 12.60
CA SER A 417 24.48 -9.15 11.62
C SER A 417 23.63 -9.02 10.35
N TRP A 418 24.07 -8.14 9.44
CA TRP A 418 23.56 -8.08 8.06
C TRP A 418 24.26 -9.09 7.16
N SER A 419 24.98 -10.03 7.76
CA SER A 419 25.85 -11.04 7.15
C SER A 419 25.25 -12.43 7.28
#